data_AF-A0A438MWC1-F1
#
_entry.id   AF-A0A438MWC1-F1
#
_cell.length_a   1.000
_cell.length_b   1.000
_cell.length_c   1.000
_cell.angle_alpha   90.00
_cell.angle_beta   90.00
_cell.angle_gamma   90.00
#
_symmetry.space_group_name_H-M   'P 1'
#
loop_
_entity.id
_entity.type
_entity.pdbx_description
1 polymer ?
#
loop_
_entity_poly.entity_id
_entity_poly.type
_entity_poly.pdbx_seq_one_letter_code
_entity_poly.pdbx_strand_id
1 'polypeptide(L)'
;MDERLIGLRDEKAEILEKSGLDEQQLNNLTYIANQTHRVLVEDGTRWANSALDWKAIPTEDMNKALMRIEDRGKDILKNIPQAQRGALVRNRLYQTRRNWRDQTRRRRQKDSLAGEPSTSDNKDEMGQIIQQGGRIK
;
A
#
# COMPACT_ATOMS: atom_id res chain seq x y z
N MET A 1 27.10 18.26 12.73
CA MET A 1 25.64 18.18 12.49
C MET A 1 25.16 16.90 13.13
N ASP A 2 24.08 16.96 13.88
CA ASP A 2 23.45 15.77 14.48
C ASP A 2 22.71 15.04 13.36
N GLU A 3 23.34 14.02 12.76
CA GLU A 3 22.73 13.26 11.64
C GLU A 3 21.56 12.42 12.16
N ARG A 4 20.40 13.05 12.29
CA ARG A 4 19.16 12.34 12.60
C ARG A 4 18.84 11.39 11.46
N LEU A 5 18.66 10.11 11.79
CA LEU A 5 18.29 9.09 10.81
C LEU A 5 16.93 9.40 10.18
N ILE A 6 16.79 9.08 8.90
CA ILE A 6 15.50 9.14 8.19
C ILE A 6 14.50 8.19 8.86
N GLY A 7 13.42 8.74 9.39
CA GLY A 7 12.33 7.98 10.00
C GLY A 7 11.39 7.42 8.93
N LEU A 8 10.57 6.42 9.29
CA LEU A 8 9.63 5.78 8.36
C LEU A 8 8.51 6.71 7.88
N ARG A 9 8.18 7.73 8.66
CA ARG A 9 7.06 8.65 8.41
C ARG A 9 7.49 10.04 7.98
N ASP A 10 8.79 10.27 7.87
CA ASP A 10 9.35 11.54 7.42
C ASP A 10 8.72 11.97 6.09
N GLU A 11 8.42 13.25 6.02
CA GLU A 11 7.86 13.85 4.82
C GLU A 11 8.92 14.03 3.73
N LYS A 12 8.47 14.32 2.51
CA LYS A 12 9.35 14.49 1.35
C LYS A 12 10.44 15.53 1.62
N ALA A 13 10.08 16.69 2.18
CA ALA A 13 11.03 17.78 2.47
C ALA A 13 12.13 17.33 3.45
N GLU A 14 11.75 16.67 4.55
CA GLU A 14 12.71 16.14 5.52
C GLU A 14 13.64 15.09 4.93
N ILE A 15 13.14 14.24 4.04
CA ILE A 15 13.95 13.21 3.39
C ILE A 15 14.97 13.86 2.46
N LEU A 16 14.57 14.84 1.65
CA LEU A 16 15.48 15.56 0.76
C LEU A 16 16.57 16.27 1.58
N GLU A 17 16.20 16.92 2.68
CA GLU A 17 17.15 17.57 3.59
C GLU A 17 18.14 16.58 4.21
N LYS A 18 17.66 15.47 4.80
CA LYS A 18 18.50 14.49 5.51
C LYS A 18 19.36 13.64 4.57
N SER A 19 18.88 13.39 3.36
CA SER A 19 19.60 12.54 2.38
C SER A 19 20.49 13.35 1.44
N GLY A 20 20.21 14.63 1.23
CA GLY A 20 20.88 15.43 0.20
C GLY A 20 20.52 15.00 -1.24
N LEU A 21 19.48 14.17 -1.41
CA LEU A 21 18.95 13.84 -2.72
C LEU A 21 18.21 15.03 -3.33
N ASP A 22 18.24 15.11 -4.65
CA ASP A 22 17.29 15.94 -5.37
C ASP A 22 15.92 15.23 -5.54
N GLU A 23 14.92 15.99 -5.98
CA GLU A 23 13.57 15.48 -6.16
C GLU A 23 13.48 14.35 -7.20
N GLN A 24 14.23 14.45 -8.30
CA GLN A 24 14.21 13.46 -9.36
C GLN A 24 14.80 12.13 -8.87
N GLN A 25 15.90 12.19 -8.12
CA GLN A 25 16.52 11.04 -7.48
C GLN A 25 15.58 10.35 -6.49
N LEU A 26 14.88 11.13 -5.64
CA LEU A 26 13.90 10.57 -4.70
C LEU A 26 12.71 9.94 -5.43
N ASN A 27 12.25 10.55 -6.53
CA ASN A 27 11.19 10.00 -7.38
C ASN A 27 11.62 8.69 -8.04
N ASN A 28 12.84 8.64 -8.58
CA ASN A 28 13.41 7.43 -9.17
C ASN A 28 13.54 6.30 -8.13
N LEU A 29 13.98 6.62 -6.91
CA LEU A 29 14.07 5.63 -5.82
C LEU A 29 12.68 5.13 -5.40
N THR A 30 11.69 6.03 -5.36
CA THR A 30 10.29 5.67 -5.10
C THR A 30 9.73 4.76 -6.21
N TYR A 31 10.08 5.01 -7.47
CA TYR A 31 9.73 4.13 -8.59
C TYR A 31 10.34 2.73 -8.42
N ILE A 32 11.62 2.63 -8.05
CA ILE A 32 12.30 1.35 -7.78
C ILE A 32 11.61 0.58 -6.63
N ALA A 33 11.23 1.27 -5.55
CA ALA A 33 10.49 0.67 -4.44
C ALA A 33 9.12 0.13 -4.90
N ASN A 34 8.39 0.86 -5.74
CA ASN A 34 7.13 0.40 -6.33
C ASN A 34 7.31 -0.83 -7.22
N GLN A 35 8.34 -0.87 -8.07
CA GLN A 35 8.65 -2.05 -8.89
C GLN A 35 8.98 -3.26 -8.04
N THR A 36 9.81 -3.07 -7.00
CA THR A 36 10.16 -4.15 -6.06
C THR A 36 8.94 -4.69 -5.33
N HIS A 37 8.06 -3.79 -4.87
CA HIS A 37 6.80 -4.16 -4.26
C HIS A 37 5.92 -4.99 -5.19
N ARG A 38 5.76 -4.59 -6.46
CA ARG A 38 4.96 -5.33 -7.45
C ARG A 38 5.45 -6.76 -7.61
N VAL A 39 6.76 -6.93 -7.79
CA VAL A 39 7.36 -8.26 -7.94
C VAL A 39 7.08 -9.13 -6.71
N LEU A 40 7.21 -8.59 -5.49
CA LEU A 40 6.92 -9.38 -4.27
C LEU A 40 5.45 -9.75 -4.12
N VAL A 41 4.54 -8.89 -4.61
CA VAL A 41 3.11 -9.18 -4.67
C VAL A 41 2.81 -10.27 -5.71
N GLU A 42 3.41 -10.18 -6.89
CA GLU A 42 3.28 -11.16 -7.97
C GLU A 42 3.89 -12.52 -7.60
N ASP A 43 5.01 -12.53 -6.87
CA ASP A 43 5.64 -13.74 -6.31
C ASP A 43 4.73 -14.46 -5.28
N GLY A 44 3.59 -13.87 -4.87
CA GLY A 44 2.65 -14.48 -3.92
C GLY A 44 3.19 -14.62 -2.49
N THR A 45 4.24 -13.87 -2.15
CA THR A 45 4.90 -13.93 -0.84
C THR A 45 3.99 -13.43 0.29
N ARG A 46 4.35 -13.71 1.55
CA ARG A 46 3.59 -13.21 2.72
C ARG A 46 3.59 -11.67 2.79
N TRP A 47 4.56 -11.02 2.14
CA TRP A 47 4.55 -9.58 1.86
C TRP A 47 3.21 -9.07 1.32
N ALA A 48 2.60 -9.84 0.41
CA ALA A 48 1.36 -9.53 -0.32
C ALA A 48 0.10 -9.66 0.53
N ASN A 49 0.21 -10.00 1.82
CA ASN A 49 -0.92 -10.00 2.72
C ASN A 49 -1.19 -8.59 3.25
N SER A 50 -2.24 -7.95 2.74
CA SER A 50 -2.68 -6.60 3.14
C SER A 50 -3.22 -6.51 4.57
N ALA A 51 -3.50 -7.64 5.23
CA ALA A 51 -3.86 -7.68 6.64
C ALA A 51 -2.64 -7.60 7.57
N LEU A 52 -1.46 -8.01 7.10
CA LEU A 52 -0.24 -7.98 7.91
C LEU A 52 0.25 -6.55 8.14
N ASP A 53 0.60 -6.26 9.40
CA ASP A 53 1.29 -5.05 9.78
C ASP A 53 2.76 -5.08 9.40
N TRP A 54 3.36 -3.89 9.28
CA TRP A 54 4.77 -3.73 8.88
C TRP A 54 5.74 -4.57 9.72
N LYS A 55 5.51 -4.64 11.04
CA LYS A 55 6.34 -5.41 11.98
C LYS A 55 6.13 -6.93 11.88
N ALA A 56 5.04 -7.37 11.27
CA ALA A 56 4.68 -8.78 11.12
C ALA A 56 5.10 -9.37 9.76
N ILE A 57 5.72 -8.56 8.90
CA ILE A 57 6.28 -9.03 7.63
C ILE A 57 7.49 -9.93 7.95
N PRO A 58 7.61 -11.12 7.34
CA PRO A 58 8.78 -11.96 7.52
C PRO A 58 10.07 -11.22 7.19
N THR A 59 11.08 -11.38 8.04
CA THR A 59 12.40 -10.74 7.86
C THR A 59 13.04 -11.12 6.52
N GLU A 60 12.81 -12.34 6.03
CA GLU A 60 13.30 -12.79 4.72
C GLU A 60 12.74 -11.96 3.56
N ASP A 61 11.41 -11.80 3.49
CA ASP A 61 10.75 -10.98 2.47
C ASP A 61 11.21 -9.51 2.54
N MET A 62 11.37 -8.99 3.76
CA MET A 62 11.87 -7.63 4.00
C MET A 62 13.30 -7.47 3.47
N ASN A 63 14.21 -8.38 3.82
CA ASN A 63 15.60 -8.32 3.39
C ASN A 63 15.72 -8.46 1.87
N LYS A 64 14.95 -9.37 1.26
CA LYS A 64 14.86 -9.53 -0.20
C LYS A 64 14.43 -8.21 -0.86
N ALA A 65 13.45 -7.51 -0.29
CA ALA A 65 12.98 -6.22 -0.79
C ALA A 65 14.05 -5.12 -0.67
N LEU A 66 14.67 -5.00 0.51
CA LEU A 66 15.70 -3.98 0.78
C LEU A 66 16.91 -4.15 -0.14
N MET A 67 17.44 -5.37 -0.26
CA MET A 67 18.57 -5.67 -1.15
C MET A 67 18.26 -5.34 -2.61
N ARG A 68 17.05 -5.66 -3.09
CA ARG A 68 16.64 -5.32 -4.47
C ARG A 68 16.57 -3.82 -4.72
N ILE A 69 16.12 -3.04 -3.75
CA ILE A 69 16.08 -1.56 -3.88
C ILE A 69 17.48 -0.99 -3.82
N GLU A 70 18.33 -1.48 -2.92
CA GLU A 70 19.73 -1.04 -2.81
C GLU A 70 20.52 -1.32 -4.09
N ASP A 71 20.38 -2.52 -4.65
CA ASP A 71 21.07 -2.92 -5.88
C ASP A 71 20.61 -2.08 -7.09
N ARG A 72 19.30 -1.99 -7.32
CA ARG A 72 18.73 -1.22 -8.44
C ARG A 72 18.89 0.29 -8.28
N GLY A 73 18.99 0.76 -7.04
CA GLY A 73 19.16 2.17 -6.68
C GLY A 73 20.62 2.58 -6.47
N LYS A 74 21.60 1.71 -6.73
CA LYS A 74 23.01 1.94 -6.38
C LYS A 74 23.56 3.30 -6.83
N ASP A 75 23.18 3.76 -8.02
CA ASP A 75 23.69 5.02 -8.59
C ASP A 75 23.11 6.26 -7.89
N ILE A 76 21.88 6.14 -7.36
CA ILE A 76 21.23 7.17 -6.53
C ILE A 76 21.84 7.16 -5.12
N LEU A 77 22.10 5.96 -4.59
CA LEU A 77 22.51 5.77 -3.20
C LEU A 77 24.02 5.94 -2.96
N LYS A 78 24.84 6.00 -4.02
CA LYS A 78 26.31 5.99 -3.92
C LYS A 78 26.89 7.10 -3.04
N ASN A 79 26.26 8.28 -3.04
CA ASN A 79 26.71 9.45 -2.29
C ASN A 79 26.00 9.60 -0.93
N ILE A 80 25.06 8.71 -0.61
CA ILE A 80 24.32 8.73 0.66
C ILE A 80 25.15 8.06 1.74
N PRO A 81 25.32 8.69 2.92
CA PRO A 81 26.00 8.06 4.05
C PRO A 81 25.40 6.69 4.36
N GLN A 82 26.26 5.70 4.65
CA GLN A 82 25.81 4.31 4.86
C GLN A 82 24.77 4.21 5.99
N ALA A 83 24.89 5.03 7.04
CA ALA A 83 23.92 5.12 8.13
C ALA A 83 22.53 5.56 7.66
N GLN A 84 22.46 6.45 6.67
CA GLN A 84 21.21 6.97 6.10
C GLN A 84 20.66 6.08 4.98
N ARG A 85 21.53 5.37 4.24
CA ARG A 85 21.15 4.55 3.08
C ARG A 85 20.08 3.52 3.44
N GLY A 86 20.33 2.72 4.47
CA GLY A 86 19.37 1.70 4.92
C GLY A 86 18.06 2.31 5.41
N ALA A 87 18.13 3.45 6.12
CA ALA A 87 16.98 4.17 6.61
C ALA A 87 16.11 4.74 5.48
N LEU A 88 16.74 5.35 4.46
CA LEU A 88 16.09 5.87 3.26
C LEU A 88 15.38 4.77 2.47
N VAL A 89 16.08 3.67 2.17
CA VAL A 89 15.50 2.55 1.42
C VAL A 89 14.33 1.93 2.17
N ARG A 90 14.47 1.74 3.49
CA ARG A 90 13.41 1.23 4.35
C ARG A 90 12.20 2.17 4.39
N ASN A 91 12.43 3.48 4.45
CA ASN A 91 11.36 4.48 4.37
C ASN A 91 10.60 4.38 3.04
N ARG A 92 11.29 4.32 1.90
CA ARG A 92 10.64 4.21 0.58
C ARG A 92 9.80 2.94 0.46
N LEU A 93 10.35 1.82 0.87
CA LEU A 93 9.65 0.54 0.89
C LEU A 93 8.42 0.57 1.80
N TYR A 94 8.53 1.16 3.00
CA TYR A 94 7.42 1.32 3.95
C TYR A 94 6.28 2.15 3.36
N GLN A 95 6.59 3.32 2.79
CA GLN A 95 5.58 4.21 2.21
C GLN A 95 4.86 3.56 1.04
N THR A 96 5.60 2.90 0.14
CA THR A 96 5.02 2.12 -0.97
C THR A 96 4.05 1.07 -0.46
N ARG A 97 4.45 0.25 0.53
CA ARG A 97 3.57 -0.81 1.06
C ARG A 97 2.35 -0.23 1.77
N ARG A 98 2.53 0.82 2.57
CA ARG A 98 1.43 1.49 3.28
C ARG A 98 0.38 1.99 2.28
N ASN A 99 0.81 2.71 1.25
CA ASN A 99 -0.08 3.23 0.22
C ASN A 99 -0.84 2.11 -0.50
N TRP A 100 -0.14 1.05 -0.89
CA TRP A 100 -0.78 -0.13 -1.49
C TRP A 100 -1.82 -0.77 -0.56
N ARG A 101 -1.48 -0.97 0.73
CA ARG A 101 -2.39 -1.56 1.71
C ARG A 101 -3.65 -0.73 1.88
N ASP A 102 -3.51 0.59 2.01
CA ASP A 102 -4.61 1.52 2.20
C ASP A 102 -5.52 1.54 0.95
N GLN A 103 -4.95 1.49 -0.25
CA GLN A 103 -5.72 1.35 -1.49
C GLN A 103 -6.46 0.02 -1.59
N THR A 104 -5.79 -1.11 -1.28
CA THR A 104 -6.41 -2.45 -1.30
C THR A 104 -7.57 -2.53 -0.31
N ARG A 105 -7.43 -1.96 0.89
CA ARG A 105 -8.51 -1.92 1.89
C ARG A 105 -9.71 -1.08 1.41
N ARG A 106 -9.47 0.10 0.83
CA ARG A 106 -10.54 0.95 0.27
C ARG A 106 -11.30 0.26 -0.86
N ARG A 107 -10.61 -0.47 -1.74
CA ARG A 107 -11.26 -1.24 -2.81
C ARG A 107 -12.20 -2.30 -2.26
N ARG A 108 -11.75 -3.10 -1.29
CA ARG A 108 -12.59 -4.12 -0.63
C ARG A 108 -13.83 -3.53 0.04
N GLN A 109 -13.72 -2.36 0.67
CA GLN A 109 -14.87 -1.68 1.27
C GLN A 109 -15.88 -1.24 0.20
N LYS A 110 -15.41 -0.70 -0.92
CA LYS A 110 -16.26 -0.31 -2.05
C LYS A 110 -17.00 -1.52 -2.63
N ASP A 111 -16.32 -2.64 -2.79
CA ASP A 111 -16.91 -3.87 -3.33
C ASP A 111 -17.94 -4.48 -2.36
N SER A 112 -17.74 -4.30 -1.05
CA SER A 112 -18.72 -4.74 -0.03
C SER A 112 -19.99 -3.89 -0.04
N LEU A 113 -19.86 -2.57 -0.26
CA LEU A 113 -21.00 -1.63 -0.39
C LEU A 113 -21.73 -1.75 -1.74
N ALA A 114 -21.06 -2.24 -2.78
CA ALA A 114 -21.66 -2.47 -4.10
C ALA A 114 -22.35 -3.85 -4.23
N GLY A 115 -22.21 -4.71 -3.21
CA GLY A 115 -22.75 -6.08 -3.17
C GLY A 115 -24.03 -6.25 -2.36
N GLU A 116 -24.52 -5.22 -1.67
CA GLU A 116 -25.83 -5.25 -1.03
C GLU A 116 -26.91 -4.92 -2.08
N PRO A 117 -27.79 -5.86 -2.46
CA PRO A 117 -28.99 -5.48 -3.20
C PRO A 117 -29.79 -4.55 -2.29
N SER A 118 -30.03 -3.33 -2.77
CA SER A 118 -30.98 -2.42 -2.14
C SER A 118 -32.34 -3.12 -2.13
N THR A 119 -32.74 -3.72 -1.01
CA THR A 119 -34.15 -4.01 -0.73
C THR A 119 -34.80 -2.67 -0.45
N SER A 120 -35.06 -1.93 -1.52
CA SER A 120 -36.03 -0.84 -1.49
C SER A 120 -37.37 -1.48 -1.19
N ASP A 121 -37.81 -1.33 0.06
CA ASP A 121 -39.19 -1.44 0.48
C ASP A 121 -40.07 -0.60 -0.46
N ASN A 122 -40.64 -1.20 -1.50
CA ASN A 122 -41.81 -0.63 -2.16
C ASN A 122 -43.04 -1.03 -1.34
N LYS A 123 -43.28 -0.26 -0.26
CA LYS A 123 -44.63 -0.03 0.24
C LYS A 123 -45.23 1.07 -0.64
N ASP A 124 -46.33 0.77 -1.32
CA ASP A 124 -47.23 1.80 -1.83
C ASP A 124 -48.45 1.91 -0.89
N GLU A 125 -48.74 3.15 -0.51
CA GLU A 125 -49.76 3.60 0.44
C GLU A 125 -51.19 3.51 -0.13
N MET A 126 -51.66 2.33 -0.55
CA MET A 126 -53.09 2.15 -0.89
C MET A 126 -53.60 0.83 -0.33
N GLY A 127 -53.72 0.75 0.99
CA GLY A 127 -54.07 -0.46 1.75
C GLY A 127 -55.31 -1.22 1.25
N GLN A 128 -55.11 -2.18 0.35
CA GLN A 128 -56.05 -3.27 0.10
C GLN A 128 -55.30 -4.59 -0.09
N ILE A 129 -55.66 -5.57 0.73
CA ILE A 129 -55.23 -6.96 0.61
C ILE A 129 -55.98 -7.56 -0.57
N ILE A 130 -55.28 -7.91 -1.65
CA ILE A 130 -55.85 -8.76 -2.70
C ILE A 130 -55.55 -10.23 -2.34
N GLN A 131 -56.48 -10.82 -1.59
CA GLN A 131 -56.78 -12.25 -1.68
C GLN A 131 -57.70 -12.45 -2.88
N GLN A 132 -57.34 -13.36 -3.79
CA GLN A 132 -58.22 -14.28 -4.53
C GLN A 132 -57.28 -15.09 -5.44
N GLY A 133 -57.27 -16.42 -5.38
CA GLY A 133 -58.40 -17.31 -5.58
C GLY A 133 -58.17 -17.97 -6.95
N GLY A 134 -57.70 -19.22 -6.93
CA GLY A 134 -57.07 -19.86 -8.09
C GLY A 134 -58.01 -20.27 -9.22
N ARG A 135 -57.41 -20.86 -10.26
CA ARG A 135 -58.01 -21.98 -11.00
C ARG A 135 -56.93 -22.85 -11.62
N ILE A 136 -56.87 -24.10 -11.17
CA ILE A 136 -56.25 -25.22 -11.87
C ILE A 136 -57.34 -25.77 -12.83
N LYS A 137 -56.97 -25.92 -14.11
CA LYS A 137 -57.71 -26.45 -15.27
C LYS A 137 -58.99 -25.74 -15.69
#